data_AF-A0A946CDJ5-F1
#
_entry.id   AF-A0A946CDJ5-F1
#
_cell.length_a   1.000
_cell.length_b   1.000
_cell.length_c   1.000
_cell.angle_alpha   90.00
_cell.angle_beta   90.00
_cell.angle_gamma   90.00
#
_symmetry.space_group_name_H-M   'P 1'
#
loop_
_entity.id
_entity.type
_entity.pdbx_description
1 polymer ?
#
loop_
_entity_poly.entity_id
_entity_poly.type
_entity_poly.pdbx_seq_one_letter_code
_entity_poly.pdbx_strand_id
1 'polypeptide(L)'
;MKATLVFLVAFLIGLICLFKGDESPSALITEPIKETPLDQKGKSQLIVLSDAPFAKKFGQGQLSIHEELDLIQLAFRDYRSFVKKGYRRPIGDNRDFVEAMTGNNFYRIAPIPPRHPRINRRGELTDRSGNPYAIHPLSEDAIEIRAAGKDGVLWTEDDVVNLTLAGRELKKRVNKR
;
A
#
# COMPACT_ATOMS: atom_id res chain seq x y z
N MET A 1 -64.64 20.03 23.17
CA MET A 1 -63.78 20.11 21.97
C MET A 1 -62.74 21.25 22.09
N LYS A 2 -61.89 21.25 23.12
CA LYS A 2 -60.82 22.27 23.28
C LYS A 2 -59.49 21.69 23.78
N ALA A 3 -59.47 20.49 24.38
CA ALA A 3 -58.26 19.87 24.92
C ALA A 3 -57.40 19.14 23.86
N THR A 4 -57.97 18.67 22.76
CA THR A 4 -57.21 17.97 21.69
C THR A 4 -56.45 18.91 20.76
N LEU A 5 -56.85 20.18 20.67
CA LEU A 5 -56.16 21.18 19.82
C LEU A 5 -54.88 21.71 20.49
N VAL A 6 -54.82 21.77 21.82
CA VAL A 6 -53.67 22.30 22.58
C VAL A 6 -52.47 21.36 22.52
N PHE A 7 -52.70 20.04 22.56
CA PHE A 7 -51.63 19.04 22.44
C PHE A 7 -51.05 18.96 21.01
N LEU A 8 -51.87 19.13 19.97
CA LEU A 8 -51.41 19.14 18.58
C LEU A 8 -50.50 20.35 18.29
N VAL A 9 -50.85 21.53 18.81
CA VAL A 9 -50.05 22.76 18.64
C VAL A 9 -48.74 22.70 19.43
N ALA A 10 -48.74 22.16 20.65
CA ALA A 10 -47.51 21.99 21.44
C ALA A 10 -46.55 20.94 20.82
N PHE A 11 -47.09 19.87 20.21
CA PHE A 11 -46.28 18.83 19.55
C PHE A 11 -45.68 19.32 18.22
N LEU A 12 -46.42 20.14 17.45
CA LEU A 12 -45.91 20.80 16.24
C LEU A 12 -44.83 21.84 16.56
N ILE A 13 -44.98 22.62 17.62
CA ILE A 13 -43.96 23.58 18.07
C ILE A 13 -42.71 22.84 18.58
N GLY A 14 -42.86 21.72 19.29
CA GLY A 14 -41.75 20.86 19.72
C GLY A 14 -40.99 20.23 18.56
N LEU A 15 -41.68 19.80 17.49
CA LEU A 15 -41.06 19.30 16.26
C LEU A 15 -40.34 20.40 15.46
N ILE A 16 -40.91 21.61 15.42
CA ILE A 16 -40.27 22.75 14.73
C ILE A 16 -39.01 23.22 15.48
N CYS A 17 -38.99 23.17 16.83
CA CYS A 17 -37.80 23.48 17.62
C CYS A 17 -36.72 22.38 17.61
N LEU A 18 -37.06 21.15 17.24
CA LEU A 18 -36.09 20.07 17.03
C LEU A 18 -35.46 20.10 15.62
N PHE A 19 -36.02 20.85 14.68
CA PHE A 19 -35.57 20.92 13.28
C PHE A 19 -35.19 22.33 12.79
N LYS A 20 -35.08 23.32 13.69
CA LYS A 20 -34.61 24.68 13.34
C LYS A 20 -33.40 25.10 14.18
N GLY A 21 -32.29 25.28 13.47
CA GLY A 21 -31.18 26.16 13.84
C GLY A 21 -30.01 25.87 12.90
N ASP A 22 -29.49 26.78 12.09
CA ASP A 22 -29.86 28.15 11.70
C ASP A 22 -29.19 28.38 10.34
N GLU A 23 -29.90 28.94 9.35
CA GLU A 23 -29.26 29.53 8.18
C GLU A 23 -28.99 31.04 8.43
N SER A 24 -27.73 31.43 8.15
CA SER A 24 -27.19 32.79 7.91
C SER A 24 -26.83 33.69 9.11
N PRO A 25 -25.84 34.63 9.01
CA PRO A 25 -25.14 35.11 7.80
C PRO A 25 -23.59 35.11 7.86
N SER A 26 -23.00 35.24 6.66
CA SER A 26 -21.59 35.53 6.38
C SER A 26 -20.99 36.62 7.29
N ALA A 27 -19.94 36.24 8.03
CA ALA A 27 -18.94 37.15 8.55
C ALA A 27 -17.57 36.48 8.45
N LEU A 28 -16.65 37.19 7.81
CA LEU A 28 -15.37 36.77 7.31
C LEU A 28 -14.32 36.96 8.41
N ILE A 29 -13.91 35.89 9.10
CA ILE A 29 -12.65 35.84 9.87
C ILE A 29 -12.05 34.43 9.78
N THR A 30 -10.94 34.35 9.07
CA THR A 30 -10.00 33.24 8.96
C THR A 30 -9.48 32.79 10.32
N GLU A 31 -9.58 31.49 10.65
CA GLU A 31 -8.61 30.71 11.44
C GLU A 31 -8.94 29.21 11.26
N PRO A 32 -7.93 28.31 11.25
CA PRO A 32 -7.98 27.04 10.54
C PRO A 32 -8.70 25.94 11.31
N ILE A 33 -9.28 25.04 10.52
CA ILE A 33 -9.79 23.73 10.91
C ILE A 33 -8.75 23.04 11.79
N LYS A 34 -9.02 22.90 13.09
CA LYS A 34 -8.32 21.93 13.94
C LYS A 34 -8.85 20.54 13.59
N GLU A 35 -8.50 20.07 12.39
CA GLU A 35 -8.32 18.65 12.19
C GLU A 35 -7.31 18.25 13.25
N THR A 36 -7.72 17.44 14.23
CA THR A 36 -6.76 16.72 15.06
C THR A 36 -5.91 15.93 14.08
N PRO A 37 -4.64 16.30 13.86
CA PRO A 37 -3.78 15.47 13.05
C PRO A 37 -3.68 14.16 13.83
N LEU A 38 -3.80 13.03 13.13
CA LEU A 38 -3.32 11.76 13.68
C LEU A 38 -1.79 11.82 13.73
N ASP A 39 -1.25 12.78 14.47
CA ASP A 39 0.13 12.89 14.86
C ASP A 39 0.35 11.91 16.01
N GLN A 40 0.33 10.63 15.65
CA GLN A 40 1.12 9.65 16.38
C GLN A 40 2.39 9.40 15.59
N LYS A 41 3.18 10.46 15.37
CA LYS A 41 4.63 10.35 15.17
C LYS A 41 5.31 10.00 16.51
N GLY A 42 4.76 9.00 17.20
CA GLY A 42 5.56 8.20 18.12
C GLY A 42 6.62 7.51 17.29
N LYS A 43 7.84 7.41 17.80
CA LYS A 43 8.94 6.66 17.18
C LYS A 43 8.58 5.18 17.15
N SER A 44 7.62 4.77 16.32
CA SER A 44 7.27 3.37 16.12
C SER A 44 8.54 2.68 15.63
N GLN A 45 9.07 1.81 16.49
CA GLN A 45 10.28 1.05 16.22
C GLN A 45 10.08 0.25 14.94
N LEU A 46 11.10 0.24 14.08
CA LEU A 46 11.09 -0.57 12.86
C LEU A 46 11.05 -2.06 13.25
N ILE A 47 10.05 -2.78 12.77
CA ILE A 47 9.90 -4.22 12.96
C ILE A 47 10.40 -4.89 11.68
N VAL A 48 11.61 -5.44 11.71
CA VAL A 48 12.18 -6.22 10.60
C VAL A 48 11.72 -7.67 10.73
N LEU A 49 11.15 -8.22 9.66
CA LEU A 49 10.73 -9.63 9.62
C LEU A 49 11.94 -10.54 9.31
N SER A 50 12.90 -10.59 10.23
CA SER A 50 14.18 -11.29 10.03
C SER A 50 14.03 -12.80 9.77
N ASP A 51 12.93 -13.41 10.21
CA ASP A 51 12.60 -14.82 9.98
C ASP A 51 11.70 -15.07 8.78
N ALA A 52 11.26 -14.02 8.07
CA ALA A 52 10.53 -14.18 6.83
C ALA A 52 11.40 -14.85 5.76
N PRO A 53 10.84 -15.67 4.85
CA PRO A 53 11.66 -16.40 3.89
C PRO A 53 12.46 -15.49 2.95
N PHE A 54 11.97 -14.29 2.64
CA PHE A 54 12.76 -13.29 1.90
C PHE A 54 14.07 -12.98 2.65
N ALA A 55 13.98 -12.55 3.91
CA ALA A 55 15.14 -12.16 4.70
C ALA A 55 16.13 -13.31 4.92
N LYS A 56 15.63 -14.54 5.02
CA LYS A 56 16.44 -15.75 5.22
C LYS A 56 17.10 -16.29 3.96
N LYS A 57 16.59 -16.00 2.75
CA LYS A 57 17.03 -16.70 1.53
C LYS A 57 17.42 -15.79 0.38
N PHE A 58 16.78 -14.63 0.24
CA PHE A 58 16.98 -13.78 -0.93
C PHE A 58 18.45 -13.32 -1.00
N GLY A 59 19.09 -13.52 -2.16
CA GLY A 59 20.51 -13.23 -2.34
C GLY A 59 21.48 -14.17 -1.62
N GLN A 60 21.01 -15.24 -0.98
CA GLN A 60 21.83 -16.29 -0.36
C GLN A 60 21.94 -17.52 -1.27
N GLY A 61 23.15 -18.08 -1.40
CA GLY A 61 23.36 -19.31 -2.18
C GLY A 61 23.01 -19.18 -3.66
N GLN A 62 22.88 -20.31 -4.36
CA GLN A 62 22.42 -20.37 -5.75
C GLN A 62 20.91 -20.66 -5.80
N LEU A 63 20.11 -19.60 -5.74
CA LEU A 63 18.69 -19.66 -6.11
C LEU A 63 18.57 -19.48 -7.63
N SER A 64 17.60 -20.17 -8.23
CA SER A 64 17.16 -19.82 -9.58
C SER A 64 16.46 -18.48 -9.57
N ILE A 65 16.42 -17.82 -10.73
CA ILE A 65 15.75 -16.52 -10.86
C ILE A 65 14.25 -16.61 -10.53
N HIS A 66 13.59 -17.74 -10.84
CA HIS A 66 12.18 -17.95 -10.45
C HIS A 66 11.99 -17.98 -8.94
N GLU A 67 12.86 -18.67 -8.20
CA GLU A 67 12.82 -18.71 -6.74
C GLU A 67 13.08 -17.33 -6.12
N GLU A 68 14.00 -16.55 -6.70
CA GLU A 68 14.22 -15.16 -6.27
C GLU A 68 12.96 -14.31 -6.48
N LEU A 69 12.31 -14.42 -7.63
CA LEU A 69 11.06 -13.70 -7.90
C LEU A 69 9.92 -14.13 -6.97
N ASP A 70 9.82 -15.41 -6.62
CA ASP A 70 8.84 -15.92 -5.67
C ASP A 70 9.06 -15.34 -4.26
N LEU A 71 10.32 -15.17 -3.83
CA LEU A 71 10.63 -14.50 -2.57
C LEU A 71 10.19 -13.03 -2.57
N ILE A 72 10.33 -12.32 -3.70
CA ILE A 72 9.83 -10.94 -3.82
C ILE A 72 8.30 -10.90 -3.72
N GLN A 73 7.58 -11.83 -4.39
CA GLN A 73 6.12 -11.94 -4.22
C GLN A 73 5.73 -12.23 -2.77
N LEU A 74 6.53 -13.05 -2.09
CA LEU A 74 6.31 -13.41 -0.70
C LEU A 74 6.51 -12.21 0.23
N ALA A 75 7.55 -11.40 0.04
CA ALA A 75 7.72 -10.15 0.77
C ALA A 75 6.51 -9.21 0.59
N PHE A 76 5.96 -9.12 -0.63
CA PHE A 76 4.75 -8.35 -0.89
C PHE A 76 3.50 -8.93 -0.20
N ARG A 77 3.40 -10.26 -0.13
CA ARG A 77 2.33 -10.95 0.62
C ARG A 77 2.43 -10.68 2.13
N ASP A 78 3.64 -10.72 2.68
CA ASP A 78 3.87 -10.45 4.10
C ASP A 78 3.49 -8.99 4.41
N TYR A 79 3.94 -8.04 3.60
CA TYR A 79 3.51 -6.64 3.70
C TYR A 79 1.99 -6.48 3.75
N ARG A 80 1.26 -7.12 2.83
CA ARG A 80 -0.21 -7.02 2.78
C ARG A 80 -0.91 -7.68 3.95
N SER A 81 -0.28 -8.68 4.58
CA SER A 81 -0.80 -9.37 5.77
C SER A 81 -0.71 -8.49 7.01
N PHE A 82 0.35 -7.68 7.13
CA PHE A 82 0.54 -6.78 8.28
C PHE A 82 -0.03 -5.38 8.05
N VAL A 83 0.03 -4.87 6.83
CA VAL A 83 -0.40 -3.50 6.49
C VAL A 83 -1.79 -3.51 5.89
N LYS A 84 -2.75 -3.01 6.67
CA LYS A 84 -4.15 -2.85 6.27
C LYS A 84 -4.27 -1.97 5.02
N LYS A 85 -5.22 -2.35 4.14
CA LYS A 85 -5.51 -1.73 2.84
C LYS A 85 -5.41 -0.19 2.82
N GLY A 86 -6.20 0.49 3.65
CA GLY A 86 -6.22 1.97 3.70
C GLY A 86 -4.95 2.66 4.23
N TYR A 87 -3.96 1.89 4.71
CA TYR A 87 -2.67 2.39 5.19
C TYR A 87 -1.50 1.97 4.30
N ARG A 88 -1.78 1.28 3.19
CA ARG A 88 -0.75 0.88 2.23
C ARG A 88 -0.31 2.10 1.43
N ARG A 89 0.99 2.15 1.16
CA ARG A 89 1.53 3.18 0.26
C ARG A 89 1.22 2.78 -1.18
N PRO A 90 0.96 3.75 -2.07
CA PRO A 90 1.01 3.49 -3.50
C PRO A 90 2.38 2.94 -3.88
N ILE A 91 2.39 1.93 -4.74
CA ILE A 91 3.61 1.36 -5.31
C ILE A 91 3.51 1.56 -6.82
N GLY A 92 4.32 2.45 -7.38
CA GLY A 92 4.39 2.69 -8.83
C GLY A 92 5.52 1.93 -9.50
N ASP A 93 6.69 1.86 -8.85
CA ASP A 93 7.89 1.24 -9.39
C ASP A 93 8.66 0.40 -8.34
N ASN A 94 9.87 -0.03 -8.72
CA ASN A 94 10.78 -0.78 -7.84
C ASN A 94 11.17 -0.01 -6.56
N ARG A 95 11.41 1.30 -6.67
CA ARG A 95 11.84 2.11 -5.51
C ARG A 95 10.70 2.31 -4.54
N ASP A 96 9.50 2.57 -5.03
CA ASP A 96 8.31 2.66 -4.16
C ASP A 96 8.06 1.33 -3.45
N PHE A 97 8.26 0.21 -4.17
CA PHE A 97 8.18 -1.12 -3.59
C PHE A 97 9.22 -1.29 -2.47
N VAL A 98 10.50 -1.02 -2.73
CA VAL A 98 11.57 -1.12 -1.72
C VAL A 98 11.28 -0.21 -0.54
N GLU A 99 10.86 1.02 -0.76
CA GLU A 99 10.50 1.95 0.29
C GLU A 99 9.40 1.38 1.21
N ALA A 100 8.30 0.88 0.61
CA ALA A 100 7.21 0.26 1.36
C ALA A 100 7.66 -1.02 2.09
N MET A 101 8.45 -1.88 1.44
CA MET A 101 8.91 -3.16 2.00
C MET A 101 10.04 -3.04 3.02
N THR A 102 10.75 -1.90 3.08
CA THR A 102 11.81 -1.64 4.06
C THR A 102 11.31 -0.86 5.28
N GLY A 103 9.99 -0.82 5.47
CA GLY A 103 9.37 -0.25 6.66
C GLY A 103 9.11 1.23 6.59
N ASN A 104 9.26 1.88 5.43
CA ASN A 104 8.61 3.17 5.24
C ASN A 104 7.14 2.94 4.89
N ASN A 105 6.37 2.44 5.86
CA ASN A 105 4.92 2.31 5.80
C ASN A 105 4.33 2.62 7.18
N PHE A 106 3.02 2.74 7.26
CA PHE A 106 2.32 3.20 8.46
C PHE A 106 2.67 2.40 9.72
N TYR A 107 2.84 1.08 9.60
CA TYR A 107 3.12 0.19 10.74
C TYR A 107 4.62 -0.06 10.97
N ARG A 108 5.51 0.54 10.16
CA ARG A 108 6.96 0.32 10.21
C ARG A 108 7.36 -1.15 10.16
N ILE A 109 6.63 -1.96 9.39
CA ILE A 109 6.94 -3.38 9.17
C ILE A 109 7.84 -3.49 7.94
N ALA A 110 8.97 -4.17 8.07
CA ALA A 110 9.94 -4.36 7.00
C ALA A 110 10.12 -5.84 6.65
N PRO A 111 9.34 -6.37 5.67
CA PRO A 111 9.59 -7.70 5.11
C PRO A 111 10.96 -7.82 4.43
N ILE A 112 11.48 -6.71 3.90
CA ILE A 112 12.82 -6.62 3.33
C ILE A 112 13.72 -5.87 4.31
N PRO A 113 14.86 -6.43 4.75
CA PRO A 113 15.80 -5.71 5.60
C PRO A 113 16.29 -4.41 4.92
N PRO A 114 16.23 -3.23 5.58
CA PRO A 114 16.57 -1.95 4.93
C PRO A 114 18.02 -1.83 4.43
N ARG A 115 18.94 -2.62 4.99
CA ARG A 115 20.36 -2.67 4.60
C ARG A 115 20.70 -3.94 3.83
N HIS A 116 19.72 -4.51 3.13
CA HIS A 116 19.94 -5.72 2.34
C HIS A 116 20.94 -5.43 1.20
N PRO A 117 21.95 -6.28 0.95
CA PRO A 117 23.01 -6.02 -0.03
C PRO A 117 22.51 -5.96 -1.49
N ARG A 118 21.31 -6.49 -1.76
CA ARG A 118 20.62 -6.39 -3.06
C ARG A 118 19.82 -5.09 -3.25
N ILE A 119 19.88 -4.17 -2.30
CA ILE A 119 19.35 -2.81 -2.49
C ILE A 119 20.52 -1.93 -2.93
N ASN A 120 20.43 -1.41 -4.14
CA ASN A 120 21.48 -0.55 -4.68
C ASN A 120 21.41 0.87 -4.09
N ARG A 121 22.41 1.70 -4.41
CA ARG A 121 22.51 3.11 -3.98
C ARG A 121 21.36 4.02 -4.44
N ARG A 122 20.55 3.61 -5.42
CA ARG A 122 19.34 4.33 -5.86
C ARG A 122 18.08 3.87 -5.13
N GLY A 123 18.20 2.93 -4.19
CA GLY A 123 17.07 2.35 -3.46
C GLY A 123 16.31 1.31 -4.26
N GLU A 124 16.91 0.71 -5.29
CA GLU A 124 16.27 -0.33 -6.11
C GLU A 124 16.70 -1.71 -5.65
N LEU A 125 15.77 -2.67 -5.63
CA LEU A 125 16.07 -4.08 -5.48
C LEU A 125 16.61 -4.63 -6.79
N THR A 126 17.77 -5.28 -6.74
CA THR A 126 18.49 -5.78 -7.91
C THR A 126 18.72 -7.28 -7.87
N ASP A 127 18.94 -7.85 -9.04
CA ASP A 127 19.37 -9.22 -9.22
C ASP A 127 20.84 -9.46 -8.77
N ARG A 128 21.37 -10.63 -9.15
CA ARG A 128 22.72 -11.06 -8.80
C ARG A 128 23.82 -10.21 -9.45
N SER A 129 23.55 -9.68 -10.63
CA SER A 129 24.44 -8.85 -11.45
C SER A 129 24.30 -7.35 -11.18
N GLY A 130 23.29 -6.95 -10.40
CA GLY A 130 23.02 -5.55 -10.07
C GLY A 130 21.98 -4.90 -10.99
N ASN A 131 21.31 -5.66 -11.86
CA ASN A 131 20.22 -5.14 -12.67
C ASN A 131 18.96 -4.99 -11.82
N PRO A 132 18.27 -3.84 -11.86
CA PRO A 132 17.03 -3.66 -11.11
C PRO A 132 15.91 -4.52 -11.69
N TYR A 133 15.09 -5.13 -10.82
CA TYR A 133 13.85 -5.76 -11.26
C TYR A 133 12.85 -4.68 -11.72
N ALA A 134 12.06 -4.97 -12.75
CA ALA A 134 10.86 -4.18 -13.02
C ALA A 134 9.70 -4.69 -12.16
N ILE A 135 9.11 -3.79 -11.37
CA ILE A 135 7.93 -4.08 -10.55
C ILE A 135 6.79 -3.25 -11.12
N HIS A 136 5.74 -3.93 -11.57
CA HIS A 136 4.57 -3.30 -12.14
C HIS A 136 3.31 -3.66 -11.34
N PRO A 137 2.64 -2.69 -10.68
CA PRO A 137 1.39 -2.93 -9.99
C PRO A 137 0.26 -3.25 -10.99
N LEU A 138 -0.36 -4.42 -10.86
CA LEU A 138 -1.57 -4.77 -11.62
C LEU A 138 -2.84 -4.37 -10.88
N SER A 139 -2.78 -4.38 -9.55
CA SER A 139 -3.81 -3.89 -8.64
C SER A 139 -3.16 -3.61 -7.29
N GLU A 140 -3.94 -3.13 -6.33
CA GLU A 140 -3.47 -2.93 -4.96
C GLU A 140 -2.98 -4.24 -4.28
N ASP A 141 -3.45 -5.39 -4.76
CA ASP A 141 -3.14 -6.71 -4.20
C ASP A 141 -2.34 -7.60 -5.17
N ALA A 142 -1.89 -7.09 -6.31
CA ALA A 142 -1.14 -7.89 -7.27
C ALA A 142 -0.07 -7.07 -7.98
N ILE A 143 1.14 -7.63 -8.02
CA ILE A 143 2.27 -7.09 -8.78
C ILE A 143 2.75 -8.12 -9.81
N GLU A 144 3.19 -7.61 -10.94
CA GLU A 144 4.10 -8.29 -11.86
C GLU A 144 5.53 -7.95 -11.46
N ILE A 145 6.39 -8.96 -11.45
CA ILE A 145 7.83 -8.75 -11.26
C ILE A 145 8.53 -9.33 -12.47
N ARG A 146 9.49 -8.59 -12.99
CA ARG A 146 10.30 -8.99 -14.13
C ARG A 146 11.77 -8.81 -13.80
N ALA A 147 12.54 -9.86 -14.06
CA ALA A 147 13.99 -9.82 -14.06
C ALA A 147 14.50 -9.72 -15.49
N ALA A 148 15.57 -8.95 -15.67
CA ALA A 148 16.36 -9.04 -16.88
C ALA A 148 16.92 -10.46 -17.01
N GLY A 149 16.97 -10.96 -18.24
CA GLY A 149 17.57 -12.25 -18.55
C GLY A 149 19.09 -12.27 -18.39
N LYS A 150 19.73 -13.23 -19.05
CA LYS A 150 21.18 -13.31 -19.22
C LYS A 150 21.75 -12.09 -19.96
N ASP A 151 20.98 -11.47 -20.83
CA ASP A 151 21.39 -10.25 -21.56
C ASP A 151 21.48 -9.00 -20.65
N GLY A 152 20.87 -9.04 -19.47
CA GLY A 152 20.85 -7.92 -18.51
C GLY A 152 19.99 -6.72 -18.95
N VAL A 153 19.16 -6.88 -19.99
CA VAL A 153 18.33 -5.79 -20.54
C VAL A 153 16.85 -6.14 -20.35
N LEU A 154 16.08 -5.22 -19.76
CA LEU A 154 14.64 -5.38 -19.62
C LEU A 154 13.92 -5.17 -20.96
N TRP A 155 12.76 -5.81 -21.08
CA TRP A 155 11.85 -5.79 -22.23
C TRP A 155 12.38 -6.53 -23.45
N THR A 156 13.14 -7.60 -23.22
CA THR A 156 13.59 -8.54 -24.24
C THR A 156 12.87 -9.88 -24.08
N GLU A 157 13.10 -10.79 -25.03
CA GLU A 157 12.53 -12.14 -24.98
C GLU A 157 13.16 -13.01 -23.88
N ASP A 158 14.34 -12.63 -23.38
CA ASP A 158 15.09 -13.36 -22.35
C ASP A 158 14.65 -13.01 -20.92
N ASP A 159 13.75 -12.03 -20.78
CA ASP A 159 13.19 -11.63 -19.49
C ASP A 159 12.43 -12.76 -18.80
N VAL A 160 12.59 -12.83 -17.49
CA VAL A 160 11.83 -13.73 -16.64
C VAL A 160 10.75 -12.97 -15.91
N VAL A 161 9.49 -13.35 -16.13
CA VAL A 161 8.31 -12.71 -15.52
C VAL A 161 7.66 -13.63 -14.50
N ASN A 162 7.33 -13.07 -13.33
CA ASN A 162 6.56 -13.74 -12.31
C ASN A 162 5.28 -12.95 -11.98
N LEU A 163 4.18 -13.70 -11.91
CA LEU A 163 2.86 -13.23 -11.54
C LEU A 163 2.22 -14.26 -10.60
N THR A 164 1.53 -13.79 -9.57
CA THR A 164 0.62 -14.65 -8.80
C THR A 164 -0.55 -15.14 -9.68
N LEU A 165 -1.29 -16.17 -9.24
CA LEU A 165 -2.49 -16.63 -9.96
C LEU A 165 -3.50 -15.49 -10.19
N ALA A 166 -3.78 -14.70 -9.15
CA ALA A 166 -4.63 -13.52 -9.24
C ALA A 166 -4.09 -12.50 -10.26
N GLY A 167 -2.77 -12.24 -10.27
CA GLY A 167 -2.14 -11.37 -11.26
C GLY A 167 -2.31 -11.87 -12.70
N ARG A 168 -2.13 -13.18 -12.92
CA ARG A 168 -2.36 -13.79 -14.25
C ARG A 168 -3.81 -13.65 -14.72
N GLU A 169 -4.76 -13.85 -13.82
CA GLU A 169 -6.19 -13.67 -14.14
C GLU A 169 -6.53 -12.21 -14.47
N LEU A 170 -6.00 -11.25 -13.73
CA LEU A 170 -6.17 -9.83 -14.01
C LEU A 170 -5.64 -9.48 -15.41
N LYS A 171 -4.42 -9.90 -15.74
CA LYS A 171 -3.81 -9.64 -17.04
C LYS A 171 -4.63 -10.25 -18.20
N LYS A 172 -5.14 -11.48 -18.02
CA LYS A 172 -6.05 -12.11 -18.98
C LYS A 172 -7.36 -11.34 -19.17
N ARG A 173 -7.92 -10.75 -18.12
CA ARG A 173 -9.16 -9.96 -18.22
C ARG A 173 -8.93 -8.63 -18.95
N VAL A 174 -7.81 -7.98 -18.69
CA VAL A 174 -7.44 -6.72 -19.37
C VAL A 174 -7.22 -6.96 -20.86
N ASN A 175 -6.50 -8.00 -21.24
CA ASN A 175 -6.21 -8.31 -22.66
C ASN A 175 -7.42 -8.76 -23.49
N LYS A 176 -8.56 -9.05 -22.85
CA LYS A 176 -9.81 -9.44 -23.53
C LYS A 176 -10.74 -8.26 -23.81
N ARG A 177 -10.40 -7.07 -23.32
CA ARG A 177 -11.13 -5.82 -23.56
C ARG A 177 -10.54 -5.10 -24.75
#